data_AF-A0A1C4WZW5-F1
#
_entry.id   AF-A0A1C4WZW5-F1
#
_cell.length_a   1.000
_cell.length_b   1.000
_cell.length_c   1.000
_cell.angle_alpha   90.00
_cell.angle_beta   90.00
_cell.angle_gamma   90.00
#
_symmetry.space_group_name_H-M   'P 1'
#
loop_
_entity.id
_entity.type
_entity.pdbx_description
1 polymer ?
#
loop_
_entity_poly.entity_id
_entity_poly.type
_entity_poly.pdbx_seq_one_letter_code
_entity_poly.pdbx_strand_id
1 'polypeptide(L)' 'MSLTDRLHGVFVDALELPEGTDVENLTYRGIEQWDSLGHMTLVAAIEDEFDVQLDTEQVIDMSSFKVALDMLRGLSVDE' A
#
# COMPACT_ATOMS: atom_id res chain seq x y z
N MET A 1 -3.53 -15.38 -6.24
CA MET A 1 -4.10 -14.29 -5.42
C MET A 1 -4.36 -13.11 -6.33
N SER A 2 -5.42 -12.33 -6.10
CA SER A 2 -5.66 -11.11 -6.86
C SER A 2 -4.68 -10.01 -6.42
N LEU A 3 -4.49 -8.99 -7.26
CA LEU A 3 -3.67 -7.82 -6.90
C LEU A 3 -4.14 -7.19 -5.58
N THR A 4 -5.46 -7.06 -5.42
CA THR A 4 -6.09 -6.53 -4.21
C THR A 4 -5.79 -7.38 -2.97
N ASP A 5 -5.86 -8.70 -3.08
CA ASP A 5 -5.63 -9.63 -1.96
C ASP A 5 -4.16 -9.60 -1.49
N ARG A 6 -3.21 -9.54 -2.45
CA ARG A 6 -1.79 -9.36 -2.15
C ARG A 6 -1.53 -8.02 -1.46
N LEU A 7 -2.05 -6.92 -2.02
CA LEU A 7 -1.87 -5.58 -1.46
C LEU A 7 -2.48 -5.49 -0.05
N HIS A 8 -3.64 -6.13 0.16
CA HIS A 8 -4.27 -6.19 1.47
C HIS A 8 -3.34 -6.88 2.49
N GLY A 9 -2.70 -7.99 2.10
CA GLY A 9 -1.69 -8.66 2.93
C GLY A 9 -0.53 -7.74 3.30
N VAL A 10 0.03 -7.01 2.33
CA VAL A 10 1.13 -6.07 2.55
C VAL A 10 0.75 -4.97 3.55
N PHE A 11 -0.45 -4.41 3.45
CA PHE A 11 -0.93 -3.40 4.39
C PHE A 11 -1.06 -3.94 5.81
N VAL A 12 -1.60 -5.15 5.96
CA VAL A 12 -1.76 -5.78 7.27
C VAL A 12 -0.40 -6.07 7.89
N ASP A 13 0.55 -6.58 7.12
CA ASP A 13 1.88 -6.94 7.60
C ASP A 13 2.74 -5.69 7.90
N ALA A 14 2.84 -4.75 6.95
CA ALA A 14 3.69 -3.57 7.06
C ALA A 14 3.23 -2.57 8.13
N LEU A 15 1.93 -2.51 8.40
CA LEU A 15 1.36 -1.64 9.44
C LEU A 15 0.98 -2.41 10.71
N GLU A 16 1.33 -3.69 10.81
CA GLU A 16 1.04 -4.59 11.93
C GLU A 16 -0.44 -4.53 12.37
N LEU A 17 -1.35 -4.56 11.40
CA LEU A 17 -2.79 -4.40 11.65
C LEU A 17 -3.42 -5.69 12.17
N PRO A 18 -4.43 -5.58 13.05
CA PRO A 18 -5.17 -6.76 13.49
C PRO A 18 -5.97 -7.40 12.36
N GLU A 19 -6.13 -8.72 12.46
CA GLU A 19 -6.95 -9.51 11.53
C GLU A 19 -8.39 -8.99 11.51
N GLY A 20 -8.91 -8.71 10.31
CA GLY A 20 -10.25 -8.12 10.13
C GLY A 20 -10.29 -6.60 10.07
N THR A 21 -9.13 -5.92 10.04
CA THR A 21 -9.07 -4.48 9.74
C THR A 21 -9.57 -4.20 8.33
N ASP A 22 -10.42 -3.19 8.17
CA ASP A 22 -10.95 -2.78 6.88
C ASP A 22 -9.91 -1.94 6.12
N VAL A 23 -8.94 -2.62 5.51
CA VAL A 23 -7.83 -1.98 4.79
C VAL A 23 -8.34 -1.17 3.58
N GLU A 24 -9.41 -1.62 2.94
CA GLU A 24 -9.96 -0.98 1.73
C GLU A 24 -10.47 0.45 1.97
N ASN A 25 -10.85 0.80 3.21
CA ASN A 25 -11.23 2.14 3.60
C ASN A 25 -10.16 2.87 4.44
N LEU A 26 -8.96 2.29 4.59
CA LEU A 26 -7.86 3.00 5.25
C LEU A 26 -7.36 4.17 4.39
N THR A 27 -7.05 5.24 5.09
CA THR A 27 -6.43 6.45 4.54
C THR A 27 -5.19 6.82 5.34
N TYR A 28 -4.27 7.54 4.70
CA TYR A 28 -3.09 8.07 5.37
C TYR A 28 -3.49 8.92 6.57
N ARG A 29 -2.85 8.67 7.72
CA ARG A 29 -3.22 9.24 9.03
C ARG A 29 -4.66 8.96 9.50
N GLY A 30 -5.34 7.99 8.89
CA GLY A 30 -6.63 7.50 9.37
C GLY A 30 -6.51 6.63 10.63
N ILE A 31 -5.32 6.07 10.86
CA ILE A 31 -4.96 5.24 12.03
C ILE A 31 -3.56 5.63 12.52
N GLU A 32 -3.25 5.32 13.78
CA GLU A 32 -1.95 5.65 14.40
C GLU A 32 -0.78 4.92 13.73
N GLN A 33 -1.00 3.72 13.20
CA GLN A 33 0.01 2.90 12.53
C GLN A 33 0.43 3.51 11.19
N TRP A 34 -0.49 4.19 10.50
CA TRP A 34 -0.26 4.77 9.18
C TRP A 34 0.03 6.27 9.25
N ASP A 35 1.11 6.64 9.95
CA ASP A 35 1.72 7.97 9.90
C ASP A 35 2.88 8.01 8.88
N SER A 36 3.73 9.04 8.93
CA SER A 36 4.90 9.25 8.09
C SER A 36 5.88 8.08 8.03
N LEU A 37 6.16 7.44 9.18
CA LEU A 37 7.07 6.29 9.25
C LEU A 37 6.42 5.00 8.72
N GLY A 38 5.17 4.75 9.11
CA GLY A 38 4.40 3.60 8.62
C GLY A 38 4.17 3.68 7.11
N HIS A 39 3.98 4.89 6.57
CA HIS A 39 3.86 5.12 5.15
C HIS A 39 5.14 4.74 4.38
N MET A 40 6.32 5.12 4.86
CA MET A 40 7.59 4.70 4.24
C MET A 40 7.83 3.20 4.32
N THR A 41 7.44 2.57 5.45
CA THR A 41 7.53 1.12 5.63
C THR A 41 6.61 0.37 4.65
N LEU A 42 5.38 0.87 4.50
CA LEU A 42 4.39 0.34 3.59
C LEU A 42 4.85 0.44 2.13
N VAL A 43 5.41 1.59 1.72
CA VAL A 43 5.96 1.76 0.37
C VAL A 43 7.03 0.73 0.10
N ALA A 44 8.02 0.58 0.99
CA ALA A 44 9.09 -0.40 0.80
C ALA A 44 8.56 -1.84 0.71
N ALA A 45 7.55 -2.20 1.51
CA ALA A 45 6.93 -3.52 1.46
C ALA A 45 6.14 -3.74 0.16
N ILE A 46 5.50 -2.70 -0.39
CA ILE A 46 4.84 -2.76 -1.70
C ILE A 46 5.87 -2.94 -2.82
N GLU A 47 6.96 -2.19 -2.80
CA GLU A 47 8.04 -2.31 -3.78
C GLU A 47 8.63 -3.73 -3.80
N ASP A 48 8.89 -4.32 -2.63
CA ASP A 48 9.42 -5.69 -2.48
C ASP A 48 8.42 -6.76 -2.93
N GLU A 49 7.15 -6.67 -2.52
CA GLU A 49 6.13 -7.67 -2.87
C GLU A 49 5.81 -7.67 -4.38
N PHE A 50 5.78 -6.48 -5.00
CA PHE A 50 5.37 -6.34 -6.39
C PHE A 50 6.55 -6.23 -7.38
N ASP A 51 7.79 -6.22 -6.88
CA ASP A 51 9.01 -5.98 -7.67
C ASP A 51 8.90 -4.69 -8.52
N VAL A 52 8.32 -3.65 -7.91
CA VAL A 52 8.11 -2.33 -8.54
C VAL A 52 8.95 -1.28 -7.82
N GLN A 53 9.15 -0.14 -8.48
CA GLN A 53 9.77 1.03 -7.87
C GLN A 53 8.78 2.19 -7.95
N LEU A 54 8.45 2.76 -6.79
CA LEU A 54 7.53 3.89 -6.69
C LEU A 54 8.34 5.20 -6.69
N ASP A 55 7.98 6.11 -7.59
CA ASP A 55 8.58 7.43 -7.60
C ASP A 55 8.17 8.23 -6.37
N THR A 56 8.98 9.23 -6.00
CA THR A 56 8.71 10.08 -4.83
C THR A 56 7.34 10.76 -4.90
N GLU A 57 6.88 11.11 -6.10
CA GLU A 57 5.52 11.66 -6.31
C GLU A 57 4.43 10.62 -6.01
N GLN A 58 4.60 9.37 -6.45
CA GLN A 58 3.67 8.27 -6.18
C GLN A 58 3.63 7.92 -4.69
N VAL A 59 4.79 7.90 -4.03
CA VAL A 59 4.90 7.77 -2.58
C VAL A 59 4.06 8.84 -1.90
N ILE A 60 4.30 10.12 -2.22
CA ILE A 60 3.57 11.25 -1.61
C ILE A 60 2.05 11.18 -1.92
N ASP A 61 1.67 10.74 -3.11
CA ASP A 61 0.27 10.64 -3.54
C ASP A 61 -0.48 9.47 -2.88
N MET A 62 0.24 8.48 -2.33
CA MET A 62 -0.32 7.28 -1.70
C MET A 62 -1.07 7.60 -0.40
N SER A 63 -2.30 8.07 -0.56
CA SER A 63 -3.16 8.58 0.49
C SER A 63 -4.23 7.59 0.96
N SER A 64 -4.43 6.49 0.24
CA SER A 64 -5.36 5.42 0.60
C SER A 64 -5.02 4.11 -0.10
N PHE A 65 -5.57 2.99 0.39
CA PHE A 65 -5.41 1.68 -0.23
C PHE A 65 -5.85 1.67 -1.71
N LYS A 66 -6.95 2.37 -2.03
CA LYS A 66 -7.47 2.43 -3.40
C LYS A 66 -6.50 3.13 -4.34
N VAL A 67 -5.82 4.18 -3.88
CA VAL A 67 -4.83 4.90 -4.69
C VAL A 67 -3.60 4.01 -4.90
N ALA A 68 -3.09 3.34 -3.85
CA ALA A 68 -2.00 2.38 -3.99
C ALA A 68 -2.34 1.26 -5.00
N LEU A 69 -3.57 0.73 -4.93
CA LEU A 69 -4.05 -0.29 -5.86
C LEU A 69 -4.13 0.22 -7.30
N ASP A 70 -4.59 1.46 -7.51
CA ASP A 70 -4.67 2.06 -8.84
C ASP A 70 -3.28 2.31 -9.45
N MET A 71 -2.33 2.80 -8.63
CA MET A 71 -0.93 2.96 -9.04
C MET A 71 -0.33 1.62 -9.50
N LEU A 72 -0.48 0.57 -8.70
CA LEU A 72 0.03 -0.76 -9.04
C LEU A 72 -0.61 -1.34 -10.30
N ARG A 73 -1.91 -1.09 -10.51
CA ARG A 73 -2.59 -1.47 -11.76
C ARG A 73 -1.99 -0.77 -12.96
N GLY A 74 -1.62 0.50 -12.84
CA GLY A 74 -0.96 1.25 -13.91
C GLY A 74 0.45 0.76 -14.23
N LEU A 75 1.20 0.32 -13.20
CA LEU A 75 2.57 -0.19 -13.34
C LEU A 75 2.63 -1.63 -13.87
N SER A 76 1.61 -2.45 -13.61
CA SER A 76 1.55 -3.84 -14.11
C SER A 76 1.11 -3.95 -15.58
N VAL A 77 0.97 -2.84 -16.33
CA VAL A 77 0.54 -2.85 -17.76
C VAL A 77 1.71 -2.75 -18.74
N ASP A 78 2.93 -3.05 -18.30
CA ASP A 78 4.04 -3.33 -19.20
C ASP A 78 3.95 -4.80 -19.69
N GLU A 79 3.03 -5.05 -20.63
CA GLU A 79 3.08 -6.20 -21.55
C GLU A 79 3.85 -5.86 -22.84
#